data_AF-A0A523R4P1-F1
#
_entry.id   AF-A0A523R4P1-F1
#
_cell.length_a   1.000
_cell.length_b   1.000
_cell.length_c   1.000
_cell.angle_alpha   90.00
_cell.angle_beta   90.00
_cell.angle_gamma   90.00
#
_symmetry.space_group_name_H-M   'P 1'
#
loop_
_entity.id
_entity.type
_entity.pdbx_description
1 polymer ?
#
loop_
_entity_poly.entity_id
_entity_poly.type
_entity_poly.pdbx_seq_one_letter_code
_entity_poly.pdbx_strand_id
1 'polypeptide(L)'
;MIKRIKINGEEVDLTIKDLCHKKDFGNYKLTIEKKIEFDLEAMSKKLSKDFEIDKLHKLFMIIKKPPLSISIARHGRIMIEKVVPDTPDTVIEIAEKVLQTIPGYEGIIE
;
A
#
# COMPACT_ATOMS: atom_id res chain seq x y z
N MET A 1 -2.23 14.15 0.17
CA MET A 1 -0.93 14.50 0.82
C MET A 1 0.23 13.84 0.07
N ILE A 2 1.44 14.38 0.20
CA ILE A 2 2.67 13.77 -0.34
C ILE A 2 3.57 13.44 0.85
N LYS A 3 4.14 12.24 0.86
CA LYS A 3 5.19 11.79 1.78
C LYS A 3 6.42 11.39 0.96
N ARG A 4 7.59 11.31 1.58
CA ARG A 4 8.76 10.69 0.96
C ARG A 4 9.03 9.33 1.57
N ILE A 5 9.50 8.40 0.75
CA ILE A 5 9.97 7.09 1.20
C ILE A 5 11.36 6.86 0.65
N LYS A 6 12.16 6.07 1.37
CA LYS A 6 13.48 5.67 0.92
C LYS A 6 13.47 4.23 0.43
N ILE A 7 13.91 4.01 -0.81
CA ILE A 7 14.00 2.69 -1.42
C ILE A 7 15.36 2.56 -2.13
N ASN A 8 16.20 1.61 -1.70
CA ASN A 8 17.53 1.36 -2.26
C ASN A 8 18.43 2.61 -2.29
N GLY A 9 18.44 3.40 -1.22
CA GLY A 9 19.23 4.62 -1.11
C GLY A 9 18.59 5.85 -1.76
N GLU A 10 17.51 5.70 -2.53
CA GLU A 10 16.86 6.79 -3.26
C GLU A 10 15.60 7.28 -2.55
N GLU A 11 15.43 8.60 -2.51
CA GLU A 11 14.19 9.25 -2.05
C GLU A 11 13.14 9.24 -3.17
N VAL A 12 11.93 8.84 -2.83
CA VAL A 12 10.81 8.72 -3.77
C VAL A 12 9.57 9.34 -3.16
N ASP A 13 8.84 10.10 -3.97
CA ASP A 13 7.55 10.64 -3.55
C ASP A 13 6.48 9.53 -3.51
N LEU A 14 5.78 9.47 -2.37
CA LEU A 14 4.59 8.68 -2.13
C LEU A 14 3.39 9.63 -2.08
N THR A 15 2.62 9.65 -3.16
CA THR A 15 1.40 10.44 -3.22
C THR A 15 0.24 9.65 -2.63
N ILE A 16 -0.43 10.20 -1.62
CA ILE A 16 -1.63 9.64 -0.99
C ILE A 16 -2.81 10.54 -1.31
N LYS A 17 -3.80 10.00 -2.04
CA LYS A 17 -5.05 10.68 -2.40
C LYS A 17 -6.23 9.97 -1.76
N ASP A 18 -7.03 10.72 -1.03
CA ASP A 18 -8.39 10.35 -0.68
C ASP A 18 -9.24 10.22 -1.97
N LEU A 19 -10.00 9.13 -2.07
CA LEU A 19 -10.89 8.88 -3.20
C LEU A 19 -12.35 9.16 -2.83
N CYS A 20 -12.78 8.64 -1.68
CA CYS A 20 -14.15 8.76 -1.22
C CYS A 20 -14.24 8.37 0.26
N HIS A 21 -14.98 9.17 1.01
CA HIS A 21 -15.36 8.90 2.39
C HIS A 21 -16.84 8.52 2.41
N LYS A 22 -17.19 7.32 2.87
CA LYS A 22 -18.59 6.88 3.00
C LYS A 22 -18.87 6.43 4.42
N LYS A 23 -19.77 7.15 5.10
CA LYS A 23 -20.11 6.94 6.52
C LYS A 23 -18.85 7.08 7.39
N ASP A 24 -18.30 5.95 7.83
CA ASP A 24 -17.13 5.83 8.73
C ASP A 24 -15.91 5.19 8.06
N PHE A 25 -15.96 4.99 6.73
CA PHE A 25 -14.93 4.30 5.97
C PHE A 25 -14.23 5.23 4.97
N GLY A 26 -12.90 5.21 5.02
CA GLY A 26 -12.03 5.89 4.06
C GLY A 26 -11.56 4.97 2.93
N ASN A 27 -11.47 5.53 1.72
CA ASN A 27 -10.82 4.88 0.58
C ASN A 27 -9.72 5.77 0.04
N TYR A 28 -8.53 5.19 -0.10
CA TYR A 28 -7.31 5.91 -0.40
C TYR A 28 -6.56 5.24 -1.55
N LYS A 29 -5.89 6.07 -2.33
CA LYS A 29 -4.98 5.65 -3.39
C LYS A 29 -3.59 6.17 -3.10
N LEU A 30 -2.64 5.25 -3.05
CA LEU A 30 -1.23 5.52 -2.92
C LEU A 30 -0.53 5.26 -4.25
N THR A 31 0.34 6.17 -4.63
CA THR A 31 1.14 6.08 -5.86
C THR A 31 2.58 6.39 -5.52
N ILE A 32 3.48 5.44 -5.80
CA ILE A 32 4.92 5.66 -5.75
C ILE A 32 5.33 6.32 -7.07
N GLU A 33 5.78 7.57 -7.03
CA GLU A 33 6.14 8.37 -8.23
C GLU A 33 7.57 8.03 -8.73
N LYS A 34 7.89 6.73 -8.79
CA LYS A 34 9.09 6.16 -9.42
C LYS A 34 8.66 4.94 -10.22
N LYS A 35 9.33 4.68 -11.35
CA LYS A 35 9.17 3.41 -12.06
C LYS A 35 9.72 2.28 -11.18
N ILE A 36 8.81 1.59 -10.49
CA ILE A 36 9.08 0.38 -9.72
C ILE A 36 8.21 -0.75 -10.24
N GLU A 37 8.78 -1.95 -10.31
CA GLU A 37 8.02 -3.18 -10.51
C GLU A 37 8.04 -4.00 -9.23
N PHE A 38 6.86 -4.22 -8.67
CA PHE A 38 6.68 -5.06 -7.50
C PHE A 38 6.75 -6.53 -7.87
N ASP A 39 7.57 -7.28 -7.13
CA ASP A 39 7.49 -8.73 -7.09
C ASP A 39 6.29 -9.14 -6.22
N LEU A 40 5.13 -9.24 -6.86
CA LEU A 40 3.88 -9.59 -6.20
C LEU A 40 3.93 -10.98 -5.56
N GLU A 41 4.72 -11.91 -6.11
CA GLU A 41 4.83 -13.25 -5.55
C GLU A 41 5.62 -13.21 -4.23
N ALA A 42 6.78 -12.53 -4.22
CA ALA A 42 7.57 -12.35 -3.01
C ALA A 42 6.80 -11.55 -1.93
N MET A 43 6.08 -10.49 -2.34
CA MET A 43 5.25 -9.72 -1.44
C MET A 43 4.12 -10.57 -0.85
N SER A 44 3.46 -11.42 -1.65
CA SER A 44 2.36 -12.28 -1.18
C SER A 44 2.78 -13.20 -0.04
N LYS A 45 3.99 -13.78 -0.10
CA LYS A 45 4.56 -14.67 0.93
C LYS A 45 4.82 -13.94 2.25
N LYS A 46 5.13 -12.64 2.19
CA LYS A 46 5.31 -11.80 3.40
C LYS A 46 3.97 -11.35 3.96
N LEU A 47 3.07 -10.87 3.08
CA LEU A 47 1.78 -10.29 3.46
C LEU A 47 0.78 -11.33 3.97
N SER A 48 0.92 -12.60 3.57
CA SER A 48 0.07 -13.69 4.08
C SER A 48 0.16 -13.92 5.59
N LYS A 49 1.16 -13.34 6.26
CA LYS A 49 1.27 -13.37 7.74
C LYS A 49 0.24 -12.50 8.43
N ASP A 50 -0.12 -11.38 7.81
CA ASP A 50 -0.98 -10.34 8.42
C ASP A 50 -2.33 -10.19 7.72
N PHE A 51 -2.45 -10.70 6.49
CA PHE A 51 -3.61 -10.55 5.60
C PHE A 51 -3.97 -11.88 4.94
N GLU A 52 -5.25 -12.04 4.62
CA GLU A 52 -5.74 -13.09 3.73
C GLU A 52 -5.46 -12.70 2.27
N ILE A 53 -4.89 -13.62 1.48
CA ILE A 53 -4.70 -13.40 0.04
C ILE A 53 -6.00 -13.74 -0.68
N ASP A 54 -6.77 -12.72 -1.08
CA ASP A 54 -8.02 -12.88 -1.82
C ASP A 54 -7.78 -13.22 -3.29
N LYS A 55 -6.79 -12.56 -3.92
CA LYS A 55 -6.44 -12.80 -5.32
C LYS A 55 -4.97 -12.49 -5.58
N LEU A 56 -4.29 -13.39 -6.29
CA LEU A 56 -2.93 -13.17 -6.78
C LEU A 56 -2.89 -13.33 -8.31
N HIS A 57 -2.48 -12.28 -9.02
CA HIS A 57 -2.34 -12.25 -10.46
C HIS A 57 -0.99 -11.62 -10.86
N LYS A 58 -0.51 -11.89 -12.08
CA LYS A 58 0.79 -11.38 -12.58
C LYS A 58 0.91 -9.85 -12.59
N LEU A 59 -0.22 -9.14 -12.61
CA LEU A 59 -0.30 -7.67 -12.71
C LEU A 59 -0.79 -7.01 -11.43
N PHE A 60 -1.47 -7.74 -10.55
CA PHE A 60 -2.00 -7.19 -9.32
C PHE A 60 -2.28 -8.29 -8.29
N MET A 61 -2.35 -7.90 -7.03
CA MET A 61 -2.75 -8.73 -5.91
C MET A 61 -3.81 -8.00 -5.10
N ILE A 62 -4.76 -8.74 -4.52
CA ILE A 62 -5.75 -8.25 -3.57
C ILE A 62 -5.57 -9.03 -2.27
N ILE A 63 -5.42 -8.30 -1.17
CA ILE A 63 -5.32 -8.84 0.19
C ILE A 63 -6.40 -8.24 1.08
N LYS A 64 -6.88 -8.99 2.05
CA LYS A 64 -8.01 -8.61 2.92
C LYS A 64 -7.69 -8.82 4.39
N LYS A 65 -8.28 -7.95 5.21
CA LYS A 65 -8.39 -8.11 6.66
C LYS A 65 -9.66 -7.38 7.10
N PRO A 66 -10.84 -8.03 7.07
CA PRO A 66 -12.12 -7.36 7.22
C PRO A 66 -12.13 -6.35 8.39
N PRO A 67 -12.61 -5.11 8.16
CA PRO A 67 -13.28 -4.64 6.94
C PRO A 67 -12.35 -4.21 5.79
N LEU A 68 -11.04 -4.14 6.02
CA LEU A 68 -10.02 -3.62 5.10
C LEU A 68 -9.81 -4.49 3.85
N SER A 69 -9.65 -3.84 2.70
CA SER A 69 -9.26 -4.46 1.42
C SER A 69 -8.14 -3.64 0.79
N ILE A 70 -7.09 -4.30 0.31
CA ILE A 70 -5.93 -3.64 -0.30
C ILE A 70 -5.66 -4.26 -1.67
N SER A 71 -5.66 -3.42 -2.71
CA SER A 71 -5.26 -3.81 -4.07
C SER A 71 -3.89 -3.25 -4.40
N ILE A 72 -2.95 -4.12 -4.75
CA ILE A 72 -1.55 -3.77 -5.06
C ILE A 72 -1.31 -4.09 -6.53
N ALA A 73 -1.06 -3.08 -7.35
CA ALA A 73 -0.70 -3.25 -8.75
C ALA A 73 0.81 -3.33 -8.91
N ARG A 74 1.27 -4.15 -9.86
CA ARG A 74 2.69 -4.40 -10.13
C ARG A 74 3.49 -3.12 -10.39
N HIS A 75 2.89 -2.09 -10.96
CA HIS A 75 3.55 -0.84 -11.36
C HIS A 75 3.56 0.24 -10.27
N GLY A 76 3.49 -0.12 -8.98
CA GLY A 76 3.67 0.84 -7.88
C GLY A 76 2.41 1.56 -7.39
N ARG A 77 1.21 1.16 -7.85
CA ARG A 77 -0.06 1.70 -7.33
C ARG A 77 -0.64 0.80 -6.26
N ILE A 78 -1.08 1.38 -5.15
CA ILE A 78 -1.73 0.68 -4.05
C ILE A 78 -3.06 1.38 -3.77
N MET A 79 -4.16 0.64 -3.70
CA MET A 79 -5.46 1.13 -3.25
C MET A 79 -5.80 0.47 -1.92
N ILE A 80 -6.20 1.29 -0.95
CA ILE A 80 -6.58 0.86 0.39
C ILE A 80 -8.03 1.28 0.60
N GLU A 81 -8.92 0.31 0.75
CA GLU A 81 -10.36 0.51 0.84
C GLU A 81 -10.87 0.11 2.23
N LYS A 82 -11.91 0.80 2.70
CA LYS A 82 -12.56 0.56 4.00
C LYS A 82 -11.60 0.74 5.19
N VAL A 83 -10.79 1.80 5.16
CA VAL A 83 -9.94 2.21 6.28
C VAL A 83 -10.79 2.68 7.45
N VAL A 84 -10.54 2.12 8.64
CA VAL A 84 -11.20 2.50 9.91
C VAL A 84 -10.14 2.49 11.02
N PRO A 85 -9.99 3.58 11.80
CA PRO A 85 -10.66 4.87 11.61
C PRO A 85 -10.20 5.55 10.31
N ASP A 86 -11.10 6.33 9.70
CA ASP A 86 -10.85 7.04 8.44
C ASP A 86 -9.92 8.26 8.67
N THR A 87 -8.63 7.99 8.83
CA THR A 87 -7.62 9.03 9.06
C THR A 87 -6.40 8.85 8.16
N PRO A 88 -5.70 9.95 7.81
CA PRO A 88 -4.42 9.90 7.11
C PRO A 88 -3.36 9.04 7.82
N ASP A 89 -3.30 9.07 9.14
CA ASP A 89 -2.29 8.32 9.90
C ASP A 89 -2.56 6.82 9.82
N THR A 90 -3.82 6.40 9.97
CA THR A 90 -4.22 5.00 9.84
C THR A 90 -3.91 4.45 8.43
N VAL A 91 -4.17 5.22 7.37
CA VAL A 91 -3.83 4.76 6.02
C VAL A 91 -2.31 4.66 5.82
N ILE A 92 -1.52 5.55 6.42
CA ILE A 92 -0.06 5.49 6.36
C ILE A 92 0.46 4.24 7.07
N GLU A 93 -0.04 3.93 8.27
CA GLU A 93 0.34 2.72 9.01
C GLU A 93 0.02 1.44 8.24
N ILE A 94 -1.15 1.39 7.60
CA ILE A 94 -1.54 0.25 6.76
C ILE A 94 -0.64 0.16 5.52
N ALA A 95 -0.40 1.29 4.86
CA ALA A 95 0.47 1.36 3.70
C ALA A 95 1.89 0.91 4.03
N GLU A 96 2.43 1.31 5.18
CA GLU A 96 3.76 0.95 5.61
C GLU A 96 3.94 -0.57 5.73
N LYS A 97 2.94 -1.30 6.22
CA LYS A 97 2.97 -2.78 6.24
C LYS A 97 3.15 -3.38 4.84
N VAL A 98 2.54 -2.75 3.84
CA VAL A 98 2.72 -3.15 2.43
C VAL A 98 4.10 -2.74 1.93
N LEU A 99 4.53 -1.50 2.20
CA LEU A 99 5.80 -0.96 1.74
C LEU A 99 7.01 -1.72 2.31
N GLN A 100 6.97 -2.15 3.57
CA GLN A 100 7.99 -2.98 4.21
C GLN A 100 8.23 -4.32 3.49
N THR A 101 7.29 -4.77 2.66
CA THR A 101 7.47 -6.00 1.89
C THR A 101 8.29 -5.80 0.61
N ILE A 102 8.42 -4.55 0.15
CA ILE A 102 9.21 -4.14 -1.03
C ILE A 102 10.70 -4.30 -0.69
N PRO A 103 11.47 -5.05 -1.51
CA PRO A 103 12.92 -5.13 -1.36
C PRO A 103 13.58 -3.75 -1.40
N GLY A 104 14.41 -3.46 -0.40
CA GLY A 104 15.14 -2.19 -0.32
C GLY A 104 14.38 -1.03 0.30
N TYR A 105 13.15 -1.22 0.77
CA TYR A 105 12.45 -0.21 1.56
C TYR A 105 13.20 0.07 2.87
N GLU A 106 13.51 1.34 3.12
CA GLU A 106 14.27 1.82 4.28
C GLU A 106 13.42 2.64 5.26
N GLY A 107 12.23 3.09 4.86
CA GLY A 107 11.32 3.85 5.73
C GLY A 107 10.63 5.03 5.04
N ILE A 108 9.67 5.64 5.74
CA ILE A 108 9.11 6.95 5.41
C ILE A 108 10.09 8.01 5.93
N ILE A 109 10.40 8.98 5.08
CA ILE A 109 11.24 10.15 5.37
C ILE A 109 10.30 11.37 5.41
N GLU A 110 10.43 12.21 6.43
CA GLU A 110 9.53 13.33 6.71
C GLU A 110 9.35 14.31 5.53
#